data_AF-A0AA45MGS2-F1
#
_entry.id   AF-A0AA45MGS2-F1
#
_cell.length_a   1.000
_cell.length_b   1.000
_cell.length_c   1.000
_cell.angle_alpha   90.00
_cell.angle_beta   90.00
_cell.angle_gamma   90.00
#
_symmetry.space_group_name_H-M   'P 1'
#
loop_
_entity.id
_entity.type
_entity.pdbx_description
1 polymer ?
#
loop_
_entity_poly.entity_id
_entity_poly.type
_entity_poly.pdbx_seq_one_letter_code
_entity_poly.pdbx_strand_id
1 'polypeptide(L)'
;MDQHKLRSLVFEKTGVKIDIDDPVFALVALNEAVLAETVERHIALIDAASQELVQHARAASGLGAQHAGGRKPVVLDATNEPVAAAAETPSAYAPAPAAGPVRPIATQAPGITPRELRLLGAAAGVAVLSALLVLGGQAAFFKPGLTAEQSAALASADKLNKAIQKLDPKVREQLQTELQK
;
A
#
# COMPACT_ATOMS: atom_id res chain seq x y z
N MET A 1 0.48 -9.18 -12.51
CA MET A 1 1.41 -9.14 -13.68
C MET A 1 1.96 -10.54 -14.00
N ASP A 2 2.62 -10.78 -15.14
CA ASP A 2 3.28 -12.07 -15.48
C ASP A 2 4.53 -12.29 -14.58
N GLN A 3 4.68 -13.50 -14.03
CA GLN A 3 5.77 -13.88 -13.11
C GLN A 3 7.15 -13.70 -13.74
N HIS A 4 7.31 -14.01 -15.04
CA HIS A 4 8.60 -13.83 -15.71
C HIS A 4 9.01 -12.36 -15.80
N LYS A 5 8.02 -11.47 -16.03
CA LYS A 5 8.23 -10.03 -16.07
C LYS A 5 8.58 -9.48 -14.69
N LEU A 6 7.90 -9.96 -13.65
CA LEU A 6 8.20 -9.64 -12.25
C LEU A 6 9.63 -10.02 -11.85
N ARG A 7 10.09 -11.22 -12.25
CA ARG A 7 11.45 -11.69 -12.00
C ARG A 7 12.50 -10.80 -12.65
N SER A 8 12.30 -10.40 -13.90
CA SER A 8 13.21 -9.46 -14.57
C SER A 8 13.23 -8.11 -13.87
N LEU A 9 12.07 -7.62 -13.41
CA LEU A 9 11.95 -6.32 -12.75
C LEU A 9 12.61 -6.32 -11.36
N VAL A 10 12.50 -7.43 -10.63
CA VAL A 10 13.21 -7.63 -9.36
C VAL A 10 14.71 -7.70 -9.60
N PHE A 11 15.17 -8.43 -10.61
CA PHE A 11 16.58 -8.49 -10.98
C PHE A 11 17.12 -7.12 -11.39
N GLU A 12 16.40 -6.36 -12.22
CA GLU A 12 16.83 -5.01 -12.63
C GLU A 12 16.91 -4.03 -11.45
N LYS A 13 15.97 -4.09 -10.50
CA LYS A 13 15.93 -3.17 -9.36
C LYS A 13 16.88 -3.54 -8.22
N THR A 14 17.16 -4.82 -8.03
CA THR A 14 17.93 -5.31 -6.88
C THR A 14 19.30 -5.86 -7.28
N GLY A 15 19.51 -6.18 -8.55
CA GLY A 15 20.68 -6.92 -9.04
C GLY A 15 20.70 -8.39 -8.64
N VAL A 16 19.70 -8.87 -7.88
CA VAL A 16 19.66 -10.23 -7.34
C VAL A 16 18.85 -11.13 -8.27
N LYS A 17 19.47 -12.24 -8.71
CA LYS A 17 18.74 -13.32 -9.40
C LYS A 17 18.02 -14.15 -8.36
N ILE A 18 16.70 -14.13 -8.42
CA ILE A 18 15.83 -14.84 -7.49
C ILE A 18 15.04 -15.88 -8.30
N ASP A 19 15.05 -17.13 -7.83
CA ASP A 19 14.30 -18.22 -8.45
C ASP A 19 12.81 -18.15 -8.10
N ILE A 20 11.98 -18.82 -8.89
CA ILE A 20 10.51 -18.79 -8.71
C ILE A 20 10.09 -19.44 -7.39
N ASP A 21 10.82 -20.48 -6.97
CA ASP A 21 10.56 -21.20 -5.71
C ASP A 21 11.14 -20.48 -4.49
N ASP A 22 11.80 -19.32 -4.67
CA ASP A 22 12.36 -18.54 -3.59
C ASP A 22 11.23 -17.86 -2.77
N PRO A 23 11.22 -18.00 -1.43
CA PRO A 23 10.22 -17.37 -0.58
C PRO A 23 10.19 -15.84 -0.72
N VAL A 24 11.31 -15.19 -1.04
CA VAL A 24 11.37 -13.74 -1.29
C VAL A 24 10.61 -13.39 -2.57
N PHE A 25 10.74 -14.21 -3.63
CA PHE A 25 9.99 -13.99 -4.86
C PHE A 25 8.49 -14.15 -4.65
N ALA A 26 8.09 -15.16 -3.87
CA ALA A 26 6.69 -15.39 -3.51
C ALA A 26 6.07 -14.17 -2.79
N LEU A 27 6.80 -13.55 -1.86
CA LEU A 27 6.35 -12.34 -1.16
C LEU A 27 6.20 -11.14 -2.09
N VAL A 28 7.16 -10.94 -3.00
CA VAL A 28 7.10 -9.85 -3.98
C VAL A 28 5.93 -10.06 -4.95
N ALA A 29 5.74 -11.29 -5.43
CA ALA A 29 4.63 -11.64 -6.31
C ALA A 29 3.27 -11.47 -5.62
N LEU A 30 3.15 -11.88 -4.35
CA LEU A 30 1.95 -11.69 -3.55
C LEU A 30 1.63 -10.20 -3.36
N ASN A 31 2.63 -9.39 -2.98
CA ASN A 31 2.45 -7.95 -2.83
C ASN A 31 1.99 -7.30 -4.14
N GLU A 32 2.57 -7.69 -5.28
CA GLU A 32 2.17 -7.15 -6.59
C GLU A 32 0.74 -7.53 -6.95
N ALA A 33 0.34 -8.79 -6.72
CA ALA A 33 -1.02 -9.24 -6.97
C ALA A 33 -2.04 -8.49 -6.11
N VAL A 34 -1.77 -8.35 -4.80
CA VAL A 34 -2.65 -7.62 -3.86
C VAL A 34 -2.74 -6.14 -4.21
N LEU A 35 -1.61 -5.51 -4.57
CA LEU A 35 -1.59 -4.11 -5.00
C LEU A 35 -2.41 -3.91 -6.27
N ALA A 36 -2.26 -4.78 -7.27
CA ALA A 36 -3.01 -4.70 -8.51
C ALA A 36 -4.53 -4.79 -8.26
N GLU A 37 -4.97 -5.79 -7.47
CA GLU A 37 -6.38 -5.96 -7.12
C GLU A 37 -6.93 -4.76 -6.34
N THR A 38 -6.15 -4.23 -5.39
CA THR A 38 -6.57 -3.09 -4.56
C THR A 38 -6.73 -1.82 -5.38
N VAL A 39 -5.80 -1.58 -6.32
CA VAL A 39 -5.85 -0.43 -7.24
C VAL A 39 -7.05 -0.56 -8.17
N GLU A 40 -7.28 -1.74 -8.75
CA GLU A 40 -8.43 -1.99 -9.63
C GLU A 40 -9.75 -1.74 -8.89
N ARG A 41 -9.87 -2.23 -7.65
CA ARG A 41 -11.04 -1.98 -6.80
C ARG A 41 -11.22 -0.50 -6.49
N HIS A 42 -10.14 0.23 -6.21
CA HIS A 42 -10.21 1.67 -5.95
C HIS A 42 -10.65 2.46 -7.17
N ILE A 43 -10.14 2.12 -8.36
CA ILE A 43 -10.55 2.76 -9.61
C ILE A 43 -12.04 2.53 -9.84
N ALA A 44 -12.50 1.28 -9.69
CA ALA A 44 -13.93 0.97 -9.83
C ALA A 44 -14.82 1.76 -8.85
N LEU A 45 -14.36 1.95 -7.60
CA LEU A 45 -15.08 2.76 -6.61
C LEU A 45 -15.10 4.25 -7.00
N ILE A 46 -13.99 4.80 -7.50
CA ILE A 46 -13.90 6.19 -7.95
C ILE A 46 -14.80 6.42 -9.16
N ASP A 47 -14.84 5.48 -10.10
CA ASP A 47 -15.69 5.56 -11.29
C ASP A 47 -17.17 5.53 -10.90
N ALA A 48 -17.56 4.66 -9.96
CA ALA A 48 -18.91 4.62 -9.43
C ALA A 48 -19.29 5.94 -8.74
N ALA A 49 -18.43 6.45 -7.86
CA ALA A 49 -18.66 7.73 -7.17
C ALA A 49 -18.75 8.91 -8.16
N SER A 50 -17.93 8.88 -9.21
CA SER A 50 -17.94 9.91 -10.27
C SER A 50 -19.23 9.86 -11.08
N GLN A 51 -19.75 8.67 -11.39
CA GLN A 51 -21.05 8.50 -12.05
C GLN A 51 -22.20 9.00 -11.17
N GLU A 52 -22.19 8.71 -9.87
CA GLU A 52 -23.16 9.24 -8.92
C GLU A 52 -23.10 10.77 -8.88
N LEU A 53 -21.90 11.36 -8.80
CA LEU A 53 -21.73 12.80 -8.80
C LEU A 53 -22.27 13.45 -10.07
N VAL A 54 -22.08 12.84 -11.24
CA VAL A 54 -22.65 13.30 -12.51
C VAL A 54 -24.18 13.19 -12.50
N GLN A 55 -24.75 12.13 -11.94
CA GLN A 55 -26.20 11.98 -11.79
C GLN A 55 -26.77 13.05 -10.85
N HIS A 56 -26.12 13.30 -9.71
CA HIS A 56 -26.47 14.37 -8.78
C HIS A 56 -26.36 15.75 -9.43
N ALA A 57 -25.31 16.00 -10.22
CA ALA A 57 -25.15 17.26 -10.96
C ALA A 57 -26.25 17.45 -12.01
N ARG A 58 -26.65 16.40 -12.74
CA ARG A 58 -27.76 16.46 -13.69
C ARG A 58 -29.11 16.68 -13.01
N ALA A 59 -29.34 15.99 -11.89
CA ALA A 59 -30.55 16.17 -11.08
C ALA A 59 -30.63 17.58 -10.48
N ALA A 60 -29.51 18.09 -9.96
CA ALA A 60 -29.40 19.45 -9.44
C ALA A 60 -29.49 20.53 -10.53
N SER A 61 -29.01 20.23 -11.74
CA SER A 61 -29.11 21.12 -12.91
C SER A 61 -30.50 21.12 -13.58
N GLY A 62 -31.45 20.30 -13.11
CA GLY A 62 -32.84 20.33 -13.59
C GLY A 62 -33.04 19.95 -15.07
N LEU A 63 -32.12 19.20 -15.68
CA LEU A 63 -32.23 18.75 -17.09
C LEU A 63 -32.96 17.41 -17.20
N GLY A 64 -34.16 17.35 -16.61
CA GLY A 64 -35.14 16.30 -16.88
C GLY A 64 -36.12 16.80 -17.95
N ALA A 65 -36.01 16.25 -19.16
CA ALA A 65 -37.02 16.21 -20.22
C ALA A 65 -38.16 17.26 -20.15
N GLN A 66 -37.95 18.44 -20.73
CA GLN A 66 -39.05 19.26 -21.22
C GLN A 66 -39.13 19.16 -22.74
N HIS A 67 -40.37 18.93 -23.18
CA HIS A 67 -40.85 18.67 -24.52
C HIS A 67 -40.33 19.62 -25.61
N ALA A 68 -40.27 19.05 -26.81
CA ALA A 68 -40.51 19.69 -28.09
C ALA A 68 -41.18 21.08 -28.00
N GLY A 69 -40.40 22.13 -28.24
CA GLY A 69 -40.86 23.49 -28.43
C GLY A 69 -39.82 24.24 -29.24
N GLY A 70 -40.14 24.51 -30.51
CA GLY A 70 -39.18 24.96 -31.52
C GLY A 70 -38.37 26.18 -31.09
N ARG A 71 -37.05 26.01 -30.92
CA ARG A 71 -36.09 27.08 -31.14
C ARG A 71 -35.45 26.88 -32.49
N LYS A 72 -35.79 27.80 -33.40
CA LYS A 72 -35.15 27.99 -34.69
C LYS A 72 -33.63 28.05 -34.48
N PRO A 73 -32.80 27.34 -35.28
CA PRO A 73 -31.36 27.47 -35.18
C PRO A 73 -30.99 28.91 -35.57
N VAL A 74 -30.36 29.63 -34.64
CA VAL A 74 -29.67 30.88 -34.95
C VAL A 74 -28.49 30.50 -35.84
N VAL A 75 -28.60 30.81 -37.13
CA VAL A 75 -27.48 30.74 -38.05
C VAL A 75 -26.55 31.90 -37.68
N LEU A 76 -25.40 31.58 -37.08
CA LEU A 76 -24.31 32.55 -36.95
C LEU A 76 -23.62 32.67 -38.31
N ASP A 77 -23.74 33.85 -38.93
CA ASP A 77 -22.91 34.23 -40.07
C ASP A 77 -21.47 34.51 -39.59
N ALA A 78 -20.48 34.27 -40.46
CA ALA A 78 -19.05 34.16 -40.16
C ALA A 78 -18.36 35.48 -39.73
N THR A 79 -19.12 36.52 -39.39
CA THR A 79 -18.63 37.84 -38.96
C THR A 79 -18.92 38.16 -37.50
N ASN A 80 -19.63 37.28 -36.77
CA ASN A 80 -19.84 37.36 -35.32
C ASN A 80 -20.34 38.73 -34.81
N GLU A 81 -21.21 39.42 -35.55
CA GLU A 81 -21.91 40.62 -35.07
C GLU A 81 -23.44 40.46 -35.10
N PRO A 82 -24.14 40.72 -33.98
CA PRO A 82 -25.60 40.74 -33.97
C PRO A 82 -26.14 42.06 -34.52
N VAL A 83 -26.97 41.99 -35.56
CA VAL A 83 -27.77 43.13 -36.03
C VAL A 83 -28.73 43.53 -34.91
N ALA A 84 -28.47 44.69 -34.32
CA ALA A 84 -29.27 45.27 -33.25
C ALA A 84 -30.68 45.62 -33.75
N ALA A 85 -31.69 45.00 -33.13
CA ALA A 85 -33.04 45.55 -33.05
C ALA A 85 -33.37 45.76 -31.57
N ALA A 86 -33.13 47.00 -31.15
CA ALA A 86 -33.81 47.79 -30.13
C ALA A 86 -34.36 47.11 -28.86
N ALA A 87 -33.82 47.60 -27.74
CA ALA A 87 -34.48 47.87 -26.46
C ALA A 87 -34.91 46.68 -25.60
N GLU A 88 -34.08 46.33 -24.61
CA GLU A 88 -34.45 46.43 -23.19
C GLU A 88 -33.18 46.32 -22.31
N THR A 89 -33.11 47.21 -21.32
CA THR A 89 -32.02 47.42 -20.36
C THR A 89 -31.72 46.19 -19.46
N PRO A 90 -30.50 46.07 -18.91
CA PRO A 90 -30.02 44.85 -18.27
C PRO A 90 -30.70 44.59 -16.92
N SER A 91 -31.20 43.36 -16.74
CA SER A 91 -31.59 42.81 -15.45
C SER A 91 -30.40 42.88 -14.48
N ALA A 92 -30.47 43.82 -13.55
CA ALA A 92 -29.53 43.92 -12.43
C ALA A 92 -29.68 42.67 -11.56
N TYR A 93 -28.61 41.88 -11.45
CA TYR A 93 -28.51 40.82 -10.45
C TYR A 93 -28.47 41.45 -9.06
N ALA A 94 -29.56 41.32 -8.31
CA ALA A 94 -29.61 41.67 -6.89
C ALA A 94 -29.23 40.42 -6.08
N PRO A 95 -28.12 40.42 -5.31
CA PRO A 95 -27.84 39.33 -4.38
C PRO A 95 -28.97 39.30 -3.33
N ALA A 96 -29.55 38.12 -3.11
CA ALA A 96 -30.51 37.92 -2.04
C ALA A 96 -29.88 38.32 -0.69
N PRO A 97 -30.59 39.10 0.17
CA PRO A 97 -30.05 39.47 1.47
C PRO A 97 -29.77 38.22 2.30
N ALA A 98 -28.63 38.19 2.99
CA ALA A 98 -28.22 37.09 3.85
C ALA A 98 -29.32 36.81 4.88
N ALA A 99 -30.10 35.75 4.64
CA ALA A 99 -31.16 35.31 5.51
C ALA A 99 -30.55 34.64 6.76
N GLY A 100 -30.27 35.47 7.77
CA GLY A 100 -30.14 35.05 9.16
C GLY A 100 -28.78 34.47 9.59
N PRO A 101 -28.61 34.26 10.91
CA PRO A 101 -27.38 33.69 11.46
C PRO A 101 -27.17 32.28 10.92
N VAL A 102 -26.06 32.10 10.20
CA VAL A 102 -25.59 30.78 9.74
C VAL A 102 -25.37 29.91 10.97
N ARG A 103 -26.21 28.88 11.12
CA ARG A 103 -26.03 27.89 12.19
C ARG A 103 -24.70 27.18 11.97
N PRO A 104 -23.84 27.04 12.99
CA PRO A 104 -22.61 26.29 12.87
C PRO A 104 -22.93 24.85 12.49
N ILE A 105 -22.26 24.34 11.46
CA ILE A 105 -22.26 22.91 11.12
C ILE A 105 -21.52 22.19 12.24
N ALA A 106 -22.20 21.31 12.97
CA ALA A 106 -21.58 20.52 14.02
C ALA A 106 -20.54 19.57 13.40
N THR A 107 -19.26 19.95 13.47
CA THR A 107 -18.10 19.14 13.04
C THR A 107 -17.65 18.12 14.07
N GLN A 108 -18.48 17.80 15.06
CA GLN A 108 -18.18 16.76 16.04
C GLN A 108 -18.38 15.39 15.36
N ALA A 109 -17.27 14.77 14.95
CA ALA A 109 -17.27 13.36 14.59
C ALA A 109 -17.75 12.55 15.81
N PRO A 110 -18.71 11.62 15.66
CA PRO A 110 -19.12 10.78 16.78
C PRO A 110 -17.90 10.00 17.27
N GLY A 111 -17.77 9.86 18.59
CA GLY A 111 -16.73 9.02 19.19
C GLY A 111 -16.80 7.57 18.72
N ILE A 112 -15.75 6.80 19.03
CA ILE A 112 -15.53 5.44 18.54
C ILE A 112 -16.82 4.61 18.62
N THR A 113 -17.29 4.15 17.46
CA THR A 113 -18.56 3.40 17.38
C THR A 113 -18.40 1.96 17.87
N PRO A 114 -19.47 1.28 18.32
CA PRO A 114 -19.39 -0.14 18.72
C PRO A 114 -18.91 -1.06 17.59
N ARG A 115 -19.19 -0.68 16.34
CA ARG A 115 -18.70 -1.37 15.15
C ARG A 115 -17.20 -1.21 14.99
N GLU A 116 -16.67 -0.01 15.20
CA GLU A 116 -15.22 0.24 15.18
C GLU A 116 -14.49 -0.51 16.29
N LEU A 117 -15.06 -0.60 17.49
CA LEU A 117 -14.48 -1.42 18.57
C LEU A 117 -14.40 -2.91 18.20
N ARG A 118 -15.44 -3.45 17.54
CA ARG A 118 -15.43 -4.84 17.05
C ARG A 118 -14.40 -5.04 15.94
N LEU A 119 -14.29 -4.09 15.01
CA LEU A 119 -13.30 -4.13 13.93
C LEU A 119 -11.87 -4.02 14.48
N LEU A 120 -11.65 -3.14 15.45
CA LEU A 120 -10.36 -2.97 16.14
C LEU A 120 -9.99 -4.24 16.90
N GLY A 121 -10.94 -4.83 17.64
CA GLY A 121 -10.73 -6.10 18.34
C GLY A 121 -10.43 -7.25 17.39
N ALA A 122 -11.14 -7.34 16.27
CA ALA A 122 -10.88 -8.35 15.23
C ALA A 122 -9.49 -8.15 14.60
N ALA A 123 -9.13 -6.92 14.24
CA ALA A 123 -7.83 -6.59 13.67
C ALA A 123 -6.68 -6.89 14.65
N ALA A 124 -6.84 -6.52 15.93
CA ALA A 124 -5.88 -6.85 16.97
C ALA A 124 -5.74 -8.36 17.16
N GLY A 125 -6.84 -9.11 17.15
CA GLY A 125 -6.83 -10.57 17.24
C GLY A 125 -6.09 -11.23 16.07
N VAL A 126 -6.36 -10.78 14.84
CA VAL A 126 -5.65 -11.28 13.65
C VAL A 126 -4.16 -10.95 13.71
N ALA A 127 -3.79 -9.74 14.15
CA ALA A 127 -2.39 -9.34 14.30
C ALA A 127 -1.64 -10.18 15.34
N VAL A 128 -2.27 -10.51 16.47
CA VAL A 128 -1.65 -11.37 17.49
C VAL A 128 -1.51 -12.81 16.98
N LEU A 129 -2.55 -13.37 16.34
CA LEU A 129 -2.49 -14.72 15.79
C LEU A 129 -1.43 -14.87 14.71
N SER A 130 -1.30 -13.88 13.81
CA SER A 130 -0.27 -13.90 12.77
C SER A 130 1.13 -13.79 13.37
N ALA A 131 1.34 -12.93 14.37
CA ALA A 131 2.61 -12.84 15.08
C ALA A 131 2.98 -14.19 15.75
N LEU A 132 2.02 -14.85 16.40
CA LEU A 132 2.24 -16.16 17.02
C LEU A 132 2.56 -17.26 15.98
N LEU A 133 1.92 -17.24 14.82
CA LEU A 133 2.23 -18.18 13.74
C LEU A 133 3.64 -17.95 13.17
N VAL A 134 4.05 -16.70 13.00
CA VAL A 134 5.40 -16.37 12.50
C VAL A 134 6.46 -16.76 13.51
N LEU A 135 6.29 -16.38 14.78
CA LEU A 135 7.22 -16.74 15.85
C LEU A 135 7.26 -18.26 16.09
N GLY A 136 6.09 -18.92 16.11
CA GLY A 136 5.98 -20.37 16.24
C GLY A 136 6.59 -21.12 15.05
N GLY A 137 6.35 -20.62 13.83
CA GLY A 137 6.98 -21.14 12.61
C GLY A 137 8.50 -20.98 12.66
N GLN A 138 9.00 -19.78 13.00
CA GLN A 138 10.43 -19.55 13.18
C GLN A 138 11.02 -20.49 14.23
N ALA A 139 10.38 -20.67 15.39
CA ALA A 139 10.85 -21.59 16.41
C ALA A 139 10.81 -23.07 15.98
N ALA A 140 9.85 -23.46 15.15
CA ALA A 140 9.74 -24.84 14.63
C ALA A 140 10.79 -25.14 13.55
N PHE A 141 11.18 -24.15 12.75
CA PHE A 141 12.15 -24.30 11.65
C PHE A 141 13.58 -23.89 12.02
N PHE A 142 13.77 -22.96 12.95
CA PHE A 142 15.08 -22.67 13.55
C PHE A 142 15.35 -23.67 14.67
N LYS A 143 16.11 -24.71 14.34
CA LYS A 143 16.81 -25.50 15.36
C LYS A 143 17.98 -24.65 15.86
N PRO A 144 18.03 -24.25 17.15
CA PRO A 144 19.23 -23.68 17.73
C PRO A 144 20.26 -24.81 17.85
N GLY A 145 21.02 -25.02 16.79
CA GLY A 145 22.09 -25.98 16.71
C GLY A 145 23.31 -25.31 16.12
N LEU A 146 24.49 -25.70 16.62
CA LEU A 146 25.75 -25.33 15.99
C LEU A 146 25.67 -25.71 14.51
N THR A 147 26.00 -24.76 13.62
CA THR A 147 26.08 -25.07 12.19
C THR A 147 27.06 -26.22 11.98
N ALA A 148 26.91 -26.98 10.89
CA ALA A 148 27.82 -28.09 10.60
C ALA A 148 29.29 -27.64 10.66
N GLU A 149 29.57 -26.43 10.19
CA GLU A 149 30.88 -25.78 10.26
C GLU A 149 31.34 -25.47 11.69
N GLN A 150 30.47 -24.92 12.54
CA GLN A 150 30.79 -24.67 13.96
C GLN A 150 31.01 -25.97 14.75
N SER A 151 30.23 -27.02 14.44
CA SER A 151 30.42 -28.34 15.06
C SER A 151 31.75 -28.99 14.64
N ALA A 152 32.16 -28.81 13.38
CA ALA A 152 33.45 -29.26 12.87
C ALA A 152 34.61 -28.46 13.48
N ALA A 153 34.43 -27.14 13.65
CA ALA A 153 35.40 -26.28 14.32
C ALA A 153 35.63 -26.70 15.77
N LEU A 154 34.57 -26.98 16.54
CA LEU A 154 34.67 -27.49 17.91
C LEU A 154 35.40 -28.85 17.95
N ALA A 155 35.06 -29.78 17.06
CA ALA A 155 35.73 -31.08 17.01
C ALA A 155 37.22 -30.97 16.64
N SER A 156 37.58 -30.01 15.80
CA SER A 156 38.98 -29.73 15.46
C SER A 156 39.74 -29.09 16.64
N ALA A 157 39.10 -28.19 17.37
CA ALA A 157 39.66 -27.56 18.57
C ALA A 157 39.92 -28.59 19.68
N ASP A 158 39.01 -29.54 19.90
CA ASP A 158 39.20 -30.62 20.88
C ASP A 158 40.37 -31.54 20.52
N LYS A 159 40.54 -31.86 19.22
CA LYS A 159 41.69 -32.63 18.74
C LYS A 159 42.99 -31.88 18.93
N LEU A 160 43.01 -30.58 18.62
CA LEU A 160 44.17 -29.72 18.80
C LEU A 160 44.56 -29.62 20.28
N ASN A 161 43.58 -29.44 21.18
CA ASN A 161 43.80 -29.36 22.61
C ASN A 161 44.36 -30.67 23.19
N LYS A 162 43.83 -31.82 22.75
CA LYS A 162 44.38 -33.14 23.10
C LYS A 162 45.80 -33.35 22.55
N ALA A 163 46.09 -32.85 21.35
CA ALA A 163 47.43 -32.89 20.80
C ALA A 163 48.38 -32.06 21.67
N ILE A 164 48.03 -30.80 21.96
CA ILE A 164 48.81 -29.88 22.82
C ILE A 164 49.11 -30.49 24.18
N GLN A 165 48.16 -31.18 24.81
CA GLN A 165 48.39 -31.85 26.10
C GLN A 165 49.40 -33.01 26.02
N LYS A 166 49.56 -33.63 24.85
CA LYS A 166 50.55 -34.69 24.60
C LYS A 166 51.92 -34.14 24.21
N LEU A 167 52.05 -32.84 23.92
CA LEU A 167 53.36 -32.23 23.66
C LEU A 167 54.17 -32.09 24.96
N ASP A 168 55.49 -32.10 24.79
CA ASP A 168 56.47 -31.90 25.86
C ASP A 168 56.25 -30.53 26.56
N PRO A 169 56.46 -30.39 27.88
CA PRO A 169 56.14 -29.17 28.63
C PRO A 169 56.84 -27.92 28.09
N LYS A 170 58.10 -28.05 27.65
CA LYS A 170 58.87 -26.93 27.06
C LYS A 170 58.23 -26.39 25.77
N VAL A 171 57.67 -27.27 24.94
CA VAL A 171 57.03 -26.86 23.69
C VAL A 171 55.66 -26.23 23.95
N ARG A 172 54.95 -26.67 25.01
CA ARG A 172 53.70 -26.03 25.46
C ARG A 172 53.91 -24.61 25.95
N GLU A 173 54.96 -24.35 26.73
CA GLU A 173 55.29 -23.00 27.21
C GLU A 173 55.64 -22.05 26.04
N GLN A 174 56.41 -22.52 25.06
CA GLN A 174 56.71 -21.75 23.85
C GLN A 174 55.46 -21.45 23.02
N LEU A 175 54.56 -22.42 22.83
CA LEU A 175 53.28 -22.21 22.14
C LEU A 175 52.37 -21.21 22.85
N GLN A 176 52.29 -21.27 24.18
CA GLN A 176 51.50 -20.29 24.96
C GLN A 176 52.09 -18.89 24.89
N THR A 177 53.42 -18.78 24.84
CA THR A 177 54.12 -17.49 24.71
C THR A 177 53.90 -16.86 23.34
N GLU A 178 53.91 -17.66 22.27
CA GLU A 178 53.62 -17.19 20.89
C GLU A 178 52.13 -16.87 20.68
N LEU A 179 51.20 -17.59 21.31
CA LEU A 179 49.76 -17.29 21.24
C LEU A 179 49.32 -16.03 21.99
N GLN A 180 50.12 -15.56 22.96
CA GLN A 180 49.85 -14.34 23.73
C GLN A 180 50.45 -13.08 23.10
N LYS A 181 51.13 -13.22 21.97
CA LYS A 181 51.81 -12.14 21.24
C LYS A 181 50.96 -11.65 20.08
#